data_AF-A0A920QI56-F1
#
_entry.id   AF-A0A920QI56-F1
#
_cell.length_a   1.000
_cell.length_b   1.000
_cell.length_c   1.000
_cell.angle_alpha   90.00
_cell.angle_beta   90.00
_cell.angle_gamma   90.00
#
_symmetry.space_group_name_H-M   'P 1'
#
loop_
_entity.id
_entity.type
_entity.pdbx_description
1 polymer ?
#
loop_
_entity_poly.entity_id
_entity_poly.type
_entity_poly.pdbx_seq_one_letter_code
_entity_poly.pdbx_strand_id
1 'polypeptide(L)' 'MPVNKTYNLEKLIKACSEFPLESRKRITFEYILIRDLTDSLQDAKTLIRLLHGLKFKINLIPYNSTWRK' A
#
# COMPACT_ATOMS: atom_id res chain seq x y z
N MET A 1 -1.90 11.43 2.56
CA MET A 1 -0.71 11.77 1.73
C MET A 1 -1.07 12.83 0.69
N PRO A 2 -0.40 14.00 0.64
CA PRO A 2 -0.69 15.08 -0.32
C PRO A 2 -0.62 14.62 -1.79
N VAL A 3 0.28 13.69 -2.11
CA VAL A 3 0.42 13.10 -3.45
C VAL A 3 -0.85 12.37 -3.93
N ASN A 4 -1.66 11.83 -3.02
CA ASN A 4 -2.93 11.18 -3.38
C ASN A 4 -3.96 12.17 -3.96
N LYS A 5 -3.78 13.48 -3.76
CA LYS A 5 -4.63 14.51 -4.38
C LYS A 5 -4.35 14.68 -5.87
N THR A 6 -3.10 14.44 -6.28
CA THR A 6 -2.66 14.58 -7.68
C THR A 6 -2.73 13.23 -8.41
N TYR A 7 -2.28 12.16 -7.76
CA TYR A 7 -2.31 10.79 -8.27
C TYR A 7 -3.14 9.95 -7.32
N ASN A 8 -4.42 9.82 -7.61
CA ASN A 8 -5.32 9.02 -6.79
C ASN A 8 -4.93 7.54 -6.81
N LEU A 9 -5.35 6.83 -5.77
CA LEU A 9 -5.05 5.42 -5.54
C LEU A 9 -5.50 4.52 -6.71
N GLU A 10 -6.65 4.80 -7.33
CA GLU A 10 -7.15 4.04 -8.48
C GLU A 10 -6.20 4.12 -9.69
N LYS A 11 -5.71 5.33 -10.03
CA LYS A 11 -4.73 5.51 -11.11
C LYS A 11 -3.42 4.79 -10.79
N LEU A 12 -2.98 4.82 -9.53
CA LEU A 12 -1.78 4.11 -9.10
C LEU A 12 -1.93 2.59 -9.27
N ILE A 13 -3.03 2.01 -8.79
CA ILE A 13 -3.31 0.57 -8.93
C ILE A 13 -3.44 0.15 -10.39
N LYS A 14 -4.10 0.97 -11.22
CA LYS A 14 -4.18 0.73 -12.66
C LYS A 14 -2.79 0.72 -13.31
N ALA A 15 -1.95 1.71 -13.00
CA ALA A 15 -0.58 1.74 -13.50
C ALA A 15 0.24 0.52 -13.03
N CYS A 16 0.06 0.08 -11.79
CA CYS A 16 0.70 -1.15 -11.28
C CYS A 16 0.23 -2.41 -12.02
N SER A 17 -1.04 -2.48 -12.43
CA SER A 17 -1.58 -3.60 -13.20
C SER A 17 -1.09 -3.63 -14.65
N GLU A 18 -0.86 -2.46 -15.24
CA GLU A 18 -0.37 -2.32 -16.63
C GLU A 18 1.16 -2.43 -16.71
N PHE A 19 1.85 -2.33 -15.58
CA PHE A 19 3.31 -2.40 -15.54
C PHE A 19 3.81 -3.79 -15.94
N PRO A 20 4.70 -3.90 -16.95
CA PRO A 20 5.21 -5.19 -17.43
C PRO A 20 6.19 -5.79 -16.42
N LEU A 21 5.65 -6.54 -15.46
CA LEU A 21 6.44 -7.28 -14.49
C LEU A 21 6.95 -8.59 -15.09
N GLU A 22 8.25 -8.83 -14.95
CA GLU A 22 8.82 -10.17 -15.15
C GLU A 22 8.10 -11.18 -14.25
N SER A 23 7.95 -12.41 -14.75
CA SER A 23 7.14 -13.46 -14.10
C SER A 23 7.49 -13.73 -12.63
N ARG A 24 8.76 -13.53 -12.25
CA ARG A 24 9.30 -13.72 -10.89
C ARG A 24 9.28 -12.47 -10.01
N LYS A 25 9.10 -11.28 -10.59
CA LYS A 25 9.09 -10.00 -9.87
C LYS A 25 7.70 -9.75 -9.26
N ARG A 26 7.69 -8.99 -8.17
CA ARG A 26 6.49 -8.56 -7.43
C ARG A 26 6.66 -7.10 -7.04
N ILE A 27 5.57 -6.33 -7.07
CA ILE A 27 5.56 -4.96 -6.56
C ILE A 27 5.51 -5.01 -5.03
N THR A 28 6.38 -4.27 -4.35
CA THR A 28 6.33 -4.16 -2.89
C THR A 28 5.54 -2.91 -2.51
N PHE A 29 4.49 -3.08 -1.72
CA PHE A 29 3.75 -1.99 -1.10
C PHE A 29 4.19 -1.83 0.35
N GLU A 30 4.56 -0.61 0.71
CA GLU A 30 4.84 -0.24 2.10
C GLU A 30 3.55 0.27 2.74
N TYR A 31 3.16 -0.35 3.84
CA TYR A 31 1.95 0.00 4.57
C TYR A 31 2.31 0.36 6.01
N ILE A 32 2.13 1.64 6.34
CA ILE A 32 2.47 2.17 7.65
C ILE A 32 1.30 1.88 8.60
N LEU A 33 1.58 1.18 9.70
CA LEU A 33 0.61 0.91 10.76
C LEU A 33 0.65 2.04 11.78
N ILE A 34 -0.39 2.85 11.80
CA ILE A 34 -0.60 3.94 12.74
C ILE A 34 -1.77 3.55 13.64
N ARG A 35 -1.53 3.57 14.96
CA ARG A 35 -2.53 3.22 15.95
C ARG A 35 -3.81 4.05 15.78
N ASP A 36 -4.95 3.37 15.80
CA ASP A 36 -6.30 3.93 15.66
C ASP A 36 -6.58 4.62 14.31
N LEU A 37 -5.70 4.44 13.31
CA LEU A 37 -5.83 5.07 12.00
C LEU A 37 -5.71 4.08 10.83
N THR A 38 -4.76 3.15 10.88
CA THR A 38 -4.50 2.19 9.79
C THR A 38 -4.19 0.78 10.31
N ASP A 39 -4.45 0.49 11.58
CA ASP A 39 -4.07 -0.78 12.22
C ASP A 39 -5.24 -1.72 12.49
N SER A 40 -6.45 -1.42 12.00
CA SER A 40 -7.62 -2.28 12.20
C SER A 40 -7.67 -3.46 11.20
N LEU A 41 -8.36 -4.53 11.58
CA LEU A 41 -8.64 -5.65 10.66
C LEU A 41 -9.47 -5.23 9.44
N GLN A 42 -10.30 -4.19 9.58
CA GLN A 42 -11.11 -3.68 8.48
C GLN A 42 -10.24 -2.98 7.43
N ASP A 43 -9.20 -2.27 7.87
CA ASP A 43 -8.21 -1.65 6.99
C ASP A 43 -7.43 -2.70 6.21
N ALA A 44 -7.00 -3.78 6.89
CA ALA A 44 -6.32 -4.91 6.25
C ALA A 44 -7.19 -5.58 5.17
N LYS A 45 -8.48 -5.81 5.45
CA LYS A 45 -9.43 -6.35 4.46
C LYS A 45 -9.58 -5.44 3.25
N THR A 46 -9.68 -4.13 3.49
CA THR A 46 -9.82 -3.13 2.43
C THR A 46 -8.56 -3.07 1.56
N LEU A 47 -7.38 -3.15 2.18
CA LEU A 47 -6.08 -3.18 1.49
C LEU A 47 -5.94 -4.40 0.57
N ILE A 48 -6.27 -5.60 1.05
CA ILE A 48 -6.18 -6.81 0.23
C ILE A 48 -7.17 -6.78 -0.93
N ARG A 49 -8.38 -6.26 -0.72
CA ARG A 49 -9.37 -6.09 -1.78
C ARG A 49 -8.88 -5.13 -2.87
N LEU A 50 -8.21 -4.04 -2.48
CA LEU A 50 -7.64 -3.08 -3.42
C LEU A 50 -6.52 -3.66 -4.27
N LEU A 51 -5.65 -4.47 -3.67
CA LEU A 51 -4.48 -5.07 -4.33
C LEU A 51 -4.80 -6.37 -5.08
N HIS A 52 -6.06 -6.80 -5.07
CA HIS A 52 -6.49 -8.04 -5.69
C HIS A 52 -6.17 -8.06 -7.19
N GLY A 53 -5.59 -9.15 -7.67
CA GLY A 53 -5.17 -9.31 -9.07
C GLY A 53 -3.73 -8.88 -9.37
N LEU A 54 -3.05 -8.20 -8.46
CA LEU A 54 -1.64 -7.83 -8.62
C LEU A 54 -0.70 -8.92 -8.08
N LYS A 55 0.50 -9.03 -8.67
CA LYS A 55 1.61 -9.78 -8.09
C LYS A 55 2.37 -8.88 -7.13
N PHE A 56 2.11 -9.00 -5.83
CA PHE A 56 2.66 -8.08 -4.85
C PHE A 56 3.27 -8.75 -3.60
N LYS A 57 4.00 -7.94 -2.84
CA LYS A 57 4.40 -8.16 -1.45
C LYS A 57 3.96 -6.94 -0.63
N ILE A 58 3.62 -7.14 0.64
CA ILE A 58 3.33 -6.04 1.57
C ILE A 58 4.43 -6.03 2.62
N ASN A 59 4.97 -4.84 2.90
CA ASN A 59 5.82 -4.58 4.04
C ASN A 59 5.02 -3.77 5.07
N LEU A 60 4.73 -4.37 6.23
CA LEU A 60 4.03 -3.69 7.32
C LEU A 60 5.06 -2.96 8.19
N ILE A 61 5.00 -1.64 8.21
CA ILE A 61 5.96 -0.80 8.92
C ILE A 61 5.24 -0.17 10.11
N PRO A 62 5.51 -0.58 11.36
CA PRO A 62 4.93 0.06 12.53
C PRO A 62 5.39 1.51 12.62
N TYR A 63 4.44 2.44 12.76
CA TYR A 63 4.76 3.84 12.95
C TYR A 63 5.41 4.04 14.32
N ASN A 64 6.68 4.44 14.31
CA ASN A 64 7.38 4.81 15.52
C ASN A 64 7.26 6.33 15.72
N SER A 65 6.65 6.74 16.83
CA SER A 65 6.43 8.16 17.17
C SER A 65 7.68 8.89 17.67
N THR A 66 8.80 8.18 17.89
CA THR A 66 10.02 8.73 18.50
C THR A 66 10.99 9.44 17.55
N TRP A 67 10.66 9.61 16.26
CA TRP A 67 11.55 10.27 15.28
C TRP A 67 11.47 11.81 15.26
N ARG A 68 10.78 12.41 16.24
CA ARG A 68 10.93 13.84 16.57
C ARG A 68 11.70 13.97 17.89
N LYS A 69 13.02 14.11 17.78
CA LYS A 69 13.81 14.91 18.70
C LYS A 69 14.42 16.06 17.92
#